data_AF-A0AAD6C9Q4-F1
#
_entry.id   AF-A0AAD6C9Q4-F1
#
_cell.length_a   1.000
_cell.length_b   1.000
_cell.length_c   1.000
_cell.angle_alpha   90.00
_cell.angle_beta   90.00
_cell.angle_gamma   90.00
#
_symmetry.space_group_name_H-M   'P 1'
#
loop_
_entity.id
_entity.type
_entity.pdbx_description
1 polymer ?
#
loop_
_entity_poly.entity_id
_entity_poly.type
_entity_poly.pdbx_seq_one_letter_code
_entity_poly.pdbx_strand_id
1 'polypeptide(L)'
;MSLPLDSLSESGPQLPALPTPDSQGAGSRHNVSPGLLYPSSIPSPPPSPVPQSLRESTRRHLLPPAMTDLQLCMEWGSMPVTPFSHFVAPELSPSPKRFPRFMDLPLELHRLIFQACDTPTLFHLMHTSSYIRSECSELFWGSGNRVWYRPDHAYYLFNEKDSPIDFCPEFASRITHVEISLYFADHRRMAYTGRAFWDRLQELFPSARNVVLSGSQPRRKDISQYFFISQMVAPAPPDINAFVAFKCKGDVDVDEHALRHRLWRVERHRWSLVQDIWTPMRVLLPPKRVPPGLLNDLSTSDRIHRILWREMKALNWLKLETYARYSETSVIECPDPGCKDLEFHTLKDFKIHILVKRHIGGSSFTHDNDLVLYHRYTPVEVKAVLDAKQRRLDEMVRVKRLLEDDLRDRYRRPGDAKRKFEEELTVKMKEHGYLAPHKSLEDSNLWLDRAEIFEFDYPEHPEEKDFDPDCTEEENWDQ
;
A
#
# COMPACT_ATOMS: atom_id res chain seq x y z
N MET A 1 -13.77 -5.62 -22.75
CA MET A 1 -13.34 -5.64 -21.33
C MET A 1 -13.04 -4.21 -20.92
N SER A 2 -14.09 -3.45 -20.63
CA SER A 2 -13.97 -2.08 -20.15
C SER A 2 -13.93 -2.13 -18.62
N LEU A 3 -12.94 -1.49 -18.00
CA LEU A 3 -13.04 -1.10 -16.60
C LEU A 3 -14.06 0.04 -16.54
N PRO A 4 -15.11 -0.01 -15.72
CA PRO A 4 -15.66 1.23 -15.20
C PRO A 4 -14.57 1.81 -14.29
N LEU A 5 -13.99 2.94 -14.68
CA LEU A 5 -13.45 3.87 -13.70
C LEU A 5 -14.66 4.27 -12.85
N ASP A 6 -14.65 3.93 -11.56
CA ASP A 6 -15.79 4.10 -10.67
C ASP A 6 -16.35 5.53 -10.75
N SER A 7 -17.60 5.60 -11.21
CA SER A 7 -18.48 6.75 -11.15
C SER A 7 -18.91 6.96 -9.70
N LEU A 8 -18.15 7.76 -8.95
CA LEU A 8 -18.60 8.38 -7.69
C LEU A 8 -18.76 9.90 -7.81
N SER A 9 -19.03 10.41 -9.02
CA SER A 9 -19.20 11.85 -9.25
C SER A 9 -20.17 12.18 -10.39
N GLU A 10 -21.44 11.73 -10.34
CA GLU A 10 -22.49 12.33 -11.18
C GLU A 10 -23.86 12.32 -10.48
N SER A 11 -24.03 13.19 -9.47
CA SER A 11 -25.34 13.72 -9.10
C SER A 11 -25.18 15.08 -8.42
N GLY A 12 -24.71 16.06 -9.18
CA GLY A 12 -24.72 17.49 -8.82
C GLY A 12 -25.38 18.30 -9.93
N PRO A 13 -26.23 19.30 -9.61
CA PRO A 13 -26.98 20.04 -10.62
C PRO A 13 -26.06 20.89 -11.52
N GLN A 14 -26.26 20.77 -12.83
CA GLN A 14 -25.52 21.51 -13.86
C GLN A 14 -25.76 23.02 -13.73
N LEU A 15 -24.68 23.79 -13.53
CA LEU A 15 -24.65 25.24 -13.73
C LEU A 15 -24.18 25.55 -15.17
N PRO A 16 -24.76 26.55 -15.85
CA PRO A 16 -24.45 26.85 -17.25
C PRO A 16 -23.08 27.54 -17.39
N ALA A 17 -22.29 27.07 -18.36
CA ALA A 17 -20.99 27.60 -18.70
C ALA A 17 -21.09 28.97 -19.40
N LEU A 18 -20.29 29.93 -18.94
CA LEU A 18 -20.01 31.20 -19.63
C LEU A 18 -18.86 31.01 -20.63
N PRO A 19 -18.87 31.71 -21.79
CA PRO A 19 -17.81 31.62 -22.78
C PRO A 19 -16.59 32.45 -22.40
N THR A 20 -15.39 31.88 -22.55
CA THR A 20 -14.11 32.60 -22.50
C THR A 20 -13.67 33.04 -23.89
N PRO A 21 -12.94 34.18 -24.00
CA PRO A 21 -12.57 34.78 -25.27
C PRO A 21 -11.22 34.26 -25.82
N ASP A 22 -11.12 34.30 -27.13
CA ASP A 22 -9.91 34.07 -27.94
C ASP A 22 -8.77 35.03 -27.56
N SER A 23 -7.55 34.50 -27.52
CA SER A 23 -6.34 35.32 -27.63
C SER A 23 -5.33 34.68 -28.59
N GLN A 24 -5.24 35.29 -29.77
CA GLN A 24 -4.11 35.19 -30.69
C GLN A 24 -2.93 35.99 -30.14
N GLY A 25 -1.71 35.46 -30.25
CA GLY A 25 -0.49 36.20 -29.93
C GLY A 25 0.75 35.52 -30.51
N ALA A 26 1.37 36.19 -31.48
CA ALA A 26 2.51 35.74 -32.27
C ALA A 26 3.89 36.16 -31.68
N GLY A 27 4.95 35.52 -32.17
CA GLY A 27 6.35 35.99 -32.10
C GLY A 27 7.17 35.38 -30.95
N SER A 28 8.48 35.17 -31.03
CA SER A 28 9.49 35.45 -32.04
C SER A 28 10.72 34.57 -31.73
N ARG A 29 11.48 34.21 -32.77
CA ARG A 29 12.70 33.40 -32.69
C ARG A 29 13.91 34.27 -32.33
N HIS A 30 14.82 33.77 -31.49
CA HIS A 30 16.21 34.19 -31.50
C HIS A 30 17.16 32.99 -31.55
N ASN A 31 17.96 32.97 -32.61
CA ASN A 31 19.16 32.16 -32.80
C ASN A 31 20.31 32.76 -31.99
N VAL A 32 21.12 31.91 -31.36
CA VAL A 32 22.50 32.25 -30.98
C VAL A 32 23.41 31.08 -31.34
N SER A 33 24.43 31.38 -32.15
CA SER A 33 25.52 30.49 -32.53
C SER A 33 26.70 30.58 -31.53
N PRO A 34 27.58 29.57 -31.48
CA PRO A 34 28.61 29.44 -30.46
C PRO A 34 29.95 30.06 -30.89
N GLY A 35 30.63 30.72 -29.95
CA GLY A 35 32.02 31.18 -30.10
C GLY A 35 32.94 30.46 -29.10
N LEU A 36 33.89 29.69 -29.63
CA LEU A 36 35.06 29.16 -28.94
C LEU A 36 36.18 30.22 -28.92
N LEU A 37 37.02 30.26 -27.87
CA LEU A 37 38.49 30.48 -27.90
C LEU A 37 39.11 30.44 -26.48
N TYR A 38 39.94 29.42 -26.23
CA TYR A 38 41.24 29.27 -25.52
C TYR A 38 41.70 30.14 -24.30
N PRO A 39 42.72 29.70 -23.52
CA PRO A 39 42.75 29.84 -22.07
C PRO A 39 43.77 30.88 -21.60
N SER A 40 43.48 31.52 -20.47
CA SER A 40 44.46 32.31 -19.72
C SER A 40 44.52 31.77 -18.30
N SER A 41 45.73 31.40 -17.90
CA SER A 41 46.12 30.96 -16.57
C SER A 41 45.90 32.08 -15.56
N ILE A 42 44.89 31.93 -14.72
CA ILE A 42 44.57 32.81 -13.59
C ILE A 42 45.16 32.19 -12.31
N PRO A 43 45.81 32.97 -11.43
CA PRO A 43 46.35 32.50 -10.15
C PRO A 43 45.23 32.01 -9.23
N SER A 44 45.50 30.90 -8.53
CA SER A 44 44.55 30.23 -7.63
C SER A 44 43.97 31.19 -6.58
N PRO A 45 42.64 31.37 -6.53
CA PRO A 45 42.02 32.12 -5.44
C PRO A 45 42.12 31.33 -4.12
N PRO A 46 42.09 32.02 -2.96
CA PRO A 46 41.99 31.36 -1.66
C PRO A 46 40.77 30.43 -1.62
N PRO A 47 40.82 29.32 -0.86
CA PRO A 47 39.73 28.36 -0.81
C PRO A 47 38.44 29.06 -0.45
N SER A 48 37.51 29.11 -1.41
CA SER A 48 36.17 29.62 -1.18
C SER A 48 35.50 28.78 -0.09
N PRO A 49 34.71 29.37 0.81
CA PRO A 49 33.88 28.59 1.73
C PRO A 49 33.08 27.59 0.90
N VAL A 50 33.23 26.31 1.22
CA VAL A 50 32.57 25.21 0.52
C VAL A 50 31.08 25.54 0.42
N PRO A 51 30.50 25.63 -0.79
CA PRO A 51 29.07 25.88 -0.95
C PRO A 51 28.29 24.87 -0.12
N GLN A 52 27.30 25.34 0.66
CA GLN A 52 26.39 24.47 1.43
C GLN A 52 25.75 23.36 0.55
N SER A 53 25.69 23.56 -0.78
CA SER A 53 25.19 22.56 -1.72
C SER A 53 26.01 21.26 -1.77
N LEU A 54 27.30 21.27 -1.39
CA LEU A 54 28.11 20.04 -1.35
C LEU A 54 27.86 19.20 -0.09
N ARG A 55 27.31 19.79 0.99
CA ARG A 55 26.90 19.04 2.19
C ARG A 55 25.55 18.33 2.03
N GLU A 56 24.74 18.73 1.05
CA GLU A 56 23.48 18.06 0.70
C GLU A 56 23.70 16.77 -0.11
N SER A 57 24.82 16.64 -0.83
CA SER A 57 25.11 15.47 -1.69
C SER A 57 25.38 14.17 -0.93
N THR A 58 25.85 14.20 0.32
CA THR A 58 26.20 12.99 1.09
C THR A 58 25.14 12.61 2.12
N ARG A 59 24.09 13.41 2.28
CA ARG A 59 22.95 13.13 3.16
C ARG A 59 21.67 13.24 2.33
N ARG A 60 20.94 12.11 2.20
CA ARG A 60 19.49 12.01 1.89
C ARG A 60 19.08 11.82 0.43
N HIS A 61 19.29 10.60 -0.09
CA HIS A 61 18.28 9.96 -0.95
C HIS A 61 18.04 8.53 -0.46
N LEU A 62 17.57 8.40 0.79
CA LEU A 62 17.26 7.09 1.38
C LEU A 62 16.03 6.43 0.74
N LEU A 63 15.24 7.21 0.01
CA LEU A 63 14.12 6.74 -0.77
C LEU A 63 14.33 7.10 -2.25
N PRO A 64 14.00 6.20 -3.18
CA PRO A 64 13.82 6.57 -4.58
C PRO A 64 12.86 7.77 -4.67
N PRO A 65 13.02 8.70 -5.63
CA PRO A 65 12.07 9.79 -5.86
C PRO A 65 10.60 9.33 -6.00
N ALA A 66 10.38 8.11 -6.49
CA ALA A 66 9.06 7.47 -6.57
C ALA A 66 8.42 7.12 -5.21
N MET A 67 9.15 7.21 -4.09
CA MET A 67 8.66 6.92 -2.74
C MET A 67 8.38 8.18 -1.91
N THR A 68 8.54 9.37 -2.48
CA THR A 68 7.97 10.62 -1.95
C THR A 68 6.62 10.95 -2.59
N ASP A 69 6.07 10.00 -3.34
CA ASP A 69 4.84 10.12 -4.13
C ASP A 69 3.59 10.10 -3.22
N LEU A 70 2.56 10.86 -3.64
CA LEU A 70 1.20 10.78 -3.14
C LEU A 70 0.71 9.34 -3.01
N GLN A 71 1.18 8.43 -3.87
CA GLN A 71 0.72 7.05 -3.96
C GLN A 71 1.30 6.08 -2.92
N LEU A 72 2.30 6.49 -2.13
CA LEU A 72 2.96 5.61 -1.14
C LEU A 72 1.96 5.02 -0.14
N CYS A 73 1.92 3.70 0.00
CA CYS A 73 1.21 3.01 1.07
C CYS A 73 2.20 2.16 1.88
N MET A 74 1.90 1.89 3.15
CA MET A 74 2.76 1.08 4.01
C MET A 74 2.02 -0.06 4.68
N GLU A 75 2.60 -1.24 4.63
CA GLU A 75 2.14 -2.41 5.37
C GLU A 75 2.64 -2.46 6.82
N TRP A 76 2.24 -3.51 7.54
CA TRP A 76 2.81 -3.87 8.83
C TRP A 76 4.34 -3.99 8.76
N GLY A 77 5.02 -3.35 9.72
CA GLY A 77 6.49 -3.24 9.73
C GLY A 77 7.08 -2.36 8.63
N SER A 78 6.39 -1.26 8.27
CA SER A 78 6.90 -0.14 7.46
C SER A 78 7.40 -0.54 6.06
N MET A 79 6.80 -1.57 5.48
CA MET A 79 7.14 -2.04 4.14
C MET A 79 6.30 -1.29 3.09
N PRO A 80 6.92 -0.66 2.08
CA PRO A 80 6.21 0.08 1.06
C PRO A 80 5.46 -0.90 0.15
N VAL A 81 4.20 -0.58 -0.10
CA VAL A 81 3.32 -1.27 -1.04
C VAL A 81 2.57 -0.25 -1.88
N THR A 82 2.09 -0.66 -3.05
CA THR A 82 1.29 0.16 -3.94
C THR A 82 -0.03 -0.57 -4.19
N PRO A 83 -1.18 -0.01 -3.77
CA PRO A 83 -2.48 -0.52 -4.21
C PRO A 83 -2.53 -0.57 -5.73
N PHE A 84 -3.14 -1.62 -6.30
CA PHE A 84 -3.23 -1.76 -7.75
C PHE A 84 -3.80 -0.50 -8.42
N SER A 85 -4.83 0.10 -7.80
CA SER A 85 -5.47 1.32 -8.29
C SER A 85 -4.48 2.47 -8.47
N HIS A 86 -3.52 2.64 -7.56
CA HIS A 86 -2.49 3.67 -7.70
C HIS A 86 -1.46 3.28 -8.75
N PHE A 87 -1.07 2.00 -8.78
CA PHE A 87 -0.10 1.48 -9.72
C PHE A 87 -0.52 1.65 -11.19
N VAL A 88 -1.82 1.62 -11.47
CA VAL A 88 -2.34 1.74 -12.83
C VAL A 88 -3.12 3.03 -13.11
N ALA A 89 -3.36 3.88 -12.12
CA ALA A 89 -3.95 5.19 -12.33
C ALA A 89 -2.84 6.23 -12.52
N PRO A 90 -2.57 6.68 -13.76
CA PRO A 90 -1.69 7.81 -13.96
C PRO A 90 -2.32 9.04 -13.30
N GLU A 91 -1.48 9.90 -12.72
CA GLU A 91 -1.87 11.29 -12.53
C GLU A 91 -2.10 11.87 -13.93
N LEU A 92 -3.36 11.89 -14.35
CA LEU A 92 -3.73 12.31 -15.69
C LEU A 92 -3.25 13.74 -15.88
N SER A 93 -2.23 13.90 -16.71
CA SER A 93 -1.81 15.21 -17.18
C SER A 93 -3.01 15.88 -17.87
N PRO A 94 -3.25 17.18 -17.63
CA PRO A 94 -4.43 17.87 -18.15
C PRO A 94 -4.53 17.70 -19.68
N SER A 95 -5.65 17.12 -20.09
CA SER A 95 -6.08 16.73 -21.45
C SER A 95 -4.96 16.40 -22.45
N PRO A 96 -4.69 15.11 -22.74
CA PRO A 96 -3.79 14.78 -23.83
C PRO A 96 -4.35 15.31 -25.15
N LYS A 97 -3.51 15.99 -25.93
CA LYS A 97 -3.83 16.33 -27.32
C LYS A 97 -4.15 15.03 -28.05
N ARG A 98 -5.34 14.92 -28.65
CA ARG A 98 -5.72 13.75 -29.44
C ARG A 98 -4.72 13.58 -30.58
N PHE A 99 -4.24 12.35 -30.78
CA PHE A 99 -3.40 11.98 -31.91
C PHE A 99 -4.18 11.07 -32.87
N PRO A 100 -5.06 11.65 -33.72
CA PRO A 100 -6.01 10.87 -34.53
C PRO A 100 -5.33 9.97 -35.56
N ARG A 101 -4.07 10.27 -35.93
CA ARG A 101 -3.31 9.52 -36.92
C ARG A 101 -2.55 8.33 -36.34
N PHE A 102 -2.76 7.99 -35.06
CA PHE A 102 -2.09 6.84 -34.45
C PHE A 102 -2.31 5.57 -35.28
N MET A 103 -3.56 5.29 -35.64
CA MET A 103 -3.93 4.09 -36.40
C MET A 103 -3.44 4.10 -37.86
N ASP A 104 -2.95 5.24 -38.36
CA ASP A 104 -2.37 5.36 -39.71
C ASP A 104 -0.86 5.02 -39.71
N LEU A 105 -0.25 4.85 -38.54
CA LEU A 105 1.16 4.55 -38.44
C LEU A 105 1.43 3.07 -38.81
N PRO A 106 2.61 2.76 -39.39
CA PRO A 106 3.07 1.39 -39.52
C PRO A 106 3.12 0.65 -38.18
N LEU A 107 2.90 -0.67 -38.19
CA LEU A 107 2.86 -1.51 -36.98
C LEU A 107 4.17 -1.45 -36.19
N GLU A 108 5.29 -1.23 -36.86
CA GLU A 108 6.61 -1.04 -36.25
C GLU A 108 6.64 0.21 -35.36
N LEU A 109 6.00 1.29 -35.81
CA LEU A 109 5.90 2.52 -35.02
C LEU A 109 4.94 2.34 -33.84
N HIS A 110 3.85 1.59 -33.99
CA HIS A 110 2.99 1.24 -32.84
C HIS A 110 3.79 0.54 -31.76
N ARG A 111 4.59 -0.47 -32.12
CA ARG A 111 5.43 -1.22 -31.17
C ARG A 111 6.44 -0.34 -30.47
N LEU A 112 7.13 0.54 -31.21
CA LEU A 112 8.07 1.50 -30.62
C LEU A 112 7.38 2.46 -29.64
N ILE A 113 6.16 2.92 -29.97
CA ILE A 113 5.36 3.76 -29.08
C ILE A 113 4.98 2.98 -27.81
N PHE A 114 4.46 1.76 -27.95
CA PHE A 114 4.07 0.94 -26.80
C PHE A 114 5.28 0.59 -25.90
N GLN A 115 6.44 0.28 -26.48
CA GLN A 115 7.67 0.02 -25.72
C GLN A 115 8.16 1.25 -24.94
N ALA A 116 7.80 2.46 -25.38
CA ALA A 116 8.11 3.71 -24.70
C ALA A 116 7.06 4.10 -23.66
N CYS A 117 5.89 3.44 -23.62
CA CYS A 117 4.86 3.70 -22.63
C CYS A 117 5.25 3.19 -21.25
N ASP A 118 4.86 3.93 -20.21
CA ASP A 118 4.94 3.46 -18.83
C ASP A 118 3.85 2.41 -18.53
N THR A 119 3.99 1.74 -17.38
CA THR A 119 3.09 0.67 -16.98
C THR A 119 1.62 1.12 -16.85
N PRO A 120 1.29 2.28 -16.23
CA PRO A 120 -0.07 2.80 -16.22
C PRO A 120 -0.65 3.02 -17.63
N THR A 121 0.12 3.62 -18.54
CA THR A 121 -0.32 3.86 -19.92
C THR A 121 -0.57 2.54 -20.65
N LEU A 122 0.33 1.56 -20.52
CA LEU A 122 0.15 0.23 -21.10
C LEU A 122 -1.13 -0.44 -20.59
N PHE A 123 -1.39 -0.36 -19.28
CA PHE A 123 -2.61 -0.90 -18.70
C PHE A 123 -3.86 -0.26 -19.32
N HIS A 124 -3.91 1.07 -19.41
CA HIS A 124 -5.05 1.74 -20.03
C HIS A 124 -5.21 1.40 -21.52
N LEU A 125 -4.11 1.33 -22.27
CA LEU A 125 -4.13 0.95 -23.68
C LEU A 125 -4.69 -0.46 -23.88
N MET A 126 -4.43 -1.41 -22.96
CA MET A 126 -5.01 -2.76 -23.01
C MET A 126 -6.55 -2.80 -22.96
N HIS A 127 -7.18 -1.71 -22.50
CA HIS A 127 -8.63 -1.61 -22.42
C HIS A 127 -9.29 -0.95 -23.64
N THR A 128 -8.52 -0.50 -24.63
CA THR A 128 -9.04 0.25 -25.79
C THR A 128 -9.55 -0.62 -26.94
N SER A 129 -8.71 -1.48 -27.53
CA SER A 129 -9.05 -2.37 -28.67
C SER A 129 -8.43 -3.76 -28.51
N SER A 130 -8.85 -4.74 -29.32
CA SER A 130 -8.28 -6.09 -29.29
C SER A 130 -6.82 -6.13 -29.74
N TYR A 131 -6.48 -5.43 -30.83
CA TYR A 131 -5.11 -5.31 -31.34
C TYR A 131 -4.19 -4.67 -30.29
N ILE A 132 -4.56 -3.50 -29.78
CA ILE A 132 -3.76 -2.77 -28.79
C ILE A 132 -3.62 -3.61 -27.51
N ARG A 133 -4.68 -4.33 -27.10
CA ARG A 133 -4.62 -5.24 -25.95
C ARG A 133 -3.60 -6.35 -26.12
N SER A 134 -3.52 -6.97 -27.30
CA SER A 134 -2.55 -8.04 -27.53
C SER A 134 -1.12 -7.53 -27.37
N GLU A 135 -0.78 -6.43 -28.06
CA GLU A 135 0.57 -5.87 -28.06
C GLU A 135 0.94 -5.27 -26.69
N CYS A 136 0.05 -4.51 -26.05
CA CYS A 136 0.33 -3.88 -24.76
C CYS A 136 0.32 -4.89 -23.60
N SER A 137 -0.44 -6.00 -23.70
CA SER A 137 -0.46 -7.03 -22.65
C SER A 137 0.91 -7.69 -22.50
N GLU A 138 1.55 -8.06 -23.61
CA GLU A 138 2.89 -8.65 -23.57
C GLU A 138 3.90 -7.71 -22.90
N LEU A 139 3.85 -6.42 -23.23
CA LEU A 139 4.72 -5.41 -22.63
C LEU A 139 4.40 -5.17 -21.15
N PHE A 140 3.12 -5.07 -20.77
CA PHE A 140 2.71 -4.85 -19.38
C PHE A 140 3.20 -5.99 -18.48
N TRP A 141 2.98 -7.25 -18.89
CA TRP A 141 3.40 -8.42 -18.12
C TRP A 141 4.90 -8.73 -18.26
N GLY A 142 5.53 -8.25 -19.33
CA GLY A 142 6.97 -8.36 -19.59
C GLY A 142 7.82 -7.23 -18.99
N SER A 143 7.20 -6.15 -18.49
CA SER A 143 7.86 -4.89 -18.07
C SER A 143 8.88 -5.02 -16.91
N GLY A 144 9.07 -6.22 -16.37
CA GLY A 144 10.36 -6.63 -15.83
C GLY A 144 10.36 -7.14 -14.40
N ASN A 145 11.52 -7.67 -14.00
CA ASN A 145 11.80 -8.35 -12.72
C ASN A 145 11.68 -7.45 -11.46
N ARG A 146 11.21 -6.21 -11.62
CA ARG A 146 11.13 -5.20 -10.54
C ARG A 146 9.76 -5.13 -9.88
N VAL A 147 8.70 -5.51 -10.59
CA VAL A 147 7.32 -5.47 -10.06
C VAL A 147 6.97 -6.85 -9.52
N TRP A 148 6.61 -6.89 -8.24
CA TRP A 148 6.21 -8.10 -7.52
C TRP A 148 4.79 -7.93 -7.03
N TYR A 149 3.91 -8.83 -7.48
CA TYR A 149 2.52 -8.80 -7.09
C TYR A 149 2.30 -9.61 -5.82
N ARG A 150 1.43 -9.11 -4.95
CA ARG A 150 1.19 -9.66 -3.62
C ARG A 150 -0.31 -9.76 -3.36
N PRO A 151 -0.84 -10.95 -3.02
CA PRO A 151 -2.20 -11.03 -2.51
C PRO A 151 -2.29 -10.32 -1.17
N ASP A 152 -3.41 -9.64 -0.93
CA ASP A 152 -3.72 -9.20 0.41
C ASP A 152 -3.90 -10.46 1.30
N HIS A 153 -3.55 -10.37 2.58
CA HIS A 153 -3.75 -11.49 3.53
C HIS A 153 -3.13 -12.85 3.13
N ALA A 154 -1.98 -12.84 2.44
CA ALA A 154 -1.29 -14.05 1.96
C ALA A 154 -1.17 -15.18 3.00
N TYR A 155 -1.00 -14.85 4.28
CA TYR A 155 -0.94 -15.84 5.37
C TYR A 155 -2.20 -16.72 5.43
N TYR A 156 -3.39 -16.14 5.37
CA TYR A 156 -4.65 -16.90 5.45
C TYR A 156 -4.85 -17.73 4.19
N LEU A 157 -4.59 -17.15 3.02
CA LEU A 157 -4.78 -17.77 1.71
C LEU A 157 -4.07 -19.11 1.55
N PHE A 158 -2.90 -19.26 2.17
CA PHE A 158 -2.07 -20.45 2.07
C PHE A 158 -2.11 -21.37 3.30
N ASN A 159 -2.62 -20.90 4.43
CA ASN A 159 -2.74 -21.72 5.64
C ASN A 159 -4.11 -22.36 5.81
N GLU A 160 -5.15 -21.78 5.24
CA GLU A 160 -6.50 -22.29 5.33
C GLU A 160 -6.98 -22.71 3.94
N LYS A 161 -7.34 -23.99 3.80
CA LYS A 161 -7.78 -24.57 2.52
C LYS A 161 -8.97 -23.82 1.91
N ASP A 162 -9.83 -23.31 2.78
CA ASP A 162 -11.08 -22.63 2.43
C ASP A 162 -10.99 -21.10 2.60
N SER A 163 -9.78 -20.54 2.55
CA SER A 163 -9.60 -19.10 2.59
C SER A 163 -10.25 -18.43 1.37
N PRO A 164 -10.96 -17.31 1.58
CA PRO A 164 -11.55 -16.56 0.49
C PRO A 164 -10.47 -16.01 -0.46
N ILE A 165 -10.80 -16.00 -1.76
CA ILE A 165 -9.97 -15.35 -2.77
C ILE A 165 -10.56 -13.95 -3.01
N ASP A 166 -9.92 -12.94 -2.42
CA ASP A 166 -10.38 -11.54 -2.43
C ASP A 166 -9.84 -10.73 -3.63
N PHE A 167 -9.00 -11.33 -4.46
CA PHE A 167 -8.43 -10.71 -5.67
C PHE A 167 -9.01 -11.28 -6.97
N CYS A 168 -8.82 -10.55 -8.07
CA CYS A 168 -9.27 -10.95 -9.40
C CYS A 168 -8.50 -12.18 -9.93
N PRO A 169 -9.14 -13.35 -10.10
CA PRO A 169 -8.45 -14.57 -10.56
C PRO A 169 -7.92 -14.45 -11.99
N GLU A 170 -8.65 -13.77 -12.88
CA GLU A 170 -8.21 -13.53 -14.25
C GLU A 170 -6.91 -12.72 -14.30
N PHE A 171 -6.79 -11.71 -13.44
CA PHE A 171 -5.57 -10.93 -13.32
C PHE A 171 -4.43 -11.77 -12.74
N ALA A 172 -4.70 -12.49 -11.63
CA ALA A 172 -3.72 -13.36 -10.97
C ALA A 172 -3.15 -14.44 -11.91
N SER A 173 -3.98 -14.98 -12.81
CA SER A 173 -3.58 -16.02 -13.76
C SER A 173 -2.45 -15.63 -14.71
N ARG A 174 -2.21 -14.33 -14.91
CA ARG A 174 -1.19 -13.79 -15.83
C ARG A 174 0.10 -13.37 -15.15
N ILE A 175 0.15 -13.43 -13.82
CA ILE A 175 1.27 -12.93 -13.05
C ILE A 175 2.42 -13.94 -13.09
N THR A 176 3.61 -13.44 -13.45
CA THR A 176 4.83 -14.23 -13.52
C THR A 176 5.73 -14.07 -12.28
N HIS A 177 5.60 -12.95 -11.57
CA HIS A 177 6.38 -12.59 -10.38
C HIS A 177 5.46 -12.37 -9.17
N VAL A 178 5.51 -13.28 -8.20
CA VAL A 178 4.63 -13.28 -7.03
C VAL A 178 5.46 -13.19 -5.76
N GLU A 179 5.08 -12.30 -4.84
CA GLU A 179 5.62 -12.26 -3.48
C GLU A 179 4.55 -12.74 -2.49
N ILE A 180 4.87 -13.79 -1.73
CA ILE A 180 4.01 -14.36 -0.69
C ILE A 180 4.61 -14.04 0.68
N SER A 181 3.86 -13.28 1.48
CA SER A 181 4.24 -12.99 2.85
C SER A 181 3.93 -14.15 3.76
N LEU A 182 4.92 -14.60 4.50
CA LEU A 182 4.79 -15.71 5.43
C LEU A 182 5.26 -15.31 6.82
N TYR A 183 4.59 -15.87 7.82
CA TYR A 183 5.00 -15.75 9.20
C TYR A 183 5.89 -16.94 9.57
N PHE A 184 7.19 -16.82 9.32
CA PHE A 184 8.16 -17.91 9.52
C PHE A 184 8.28 -18.42 10.97
N ALA A 185 7.64 -17.77 11.94
CA ALA A 185 7.53 -18.32 13.28
C ALA A 185 6.64 -19.58 13.32
N ASP A 186 5.72 -19.78 12.38
CA ASP A 186 4.92 -21.00 12.22
C ASP A 186 5.57 -22.01 11.25
N HIS A 187 6.89 -22.14 11.32
CA HIS A 187 7.69 -22.94 10.40
C HIS A 187 7.36 -24.44 10.41
N ARG A 188 6.83 -24.96 11.53
CA ARG A 188 6.47 -26.38 11.63
C ARG A 188 5.30 -26.70 10.71
N ARG A 189 4.23 -25.91 10.76
CA ARG A 189 3.06 -26.08 9.89
C ARG A 189 3.47 -25.98 8.42
N MET A 190 4.30 -24.99 8.09
CA MET A 190 4.78 -24.74 6.72
C MET A 190 5.57 -25.91 6.11
N ALA A 191 6.38 -26.61 6.92
CA ALA A 191 7.17 -27.74 6.43
C ALA A 191 6.30 -28.95 6.05
N TYR A 192 5.26 -29.23 6.83
CA TYR A 192 4.34 -30.34 6.53
C TYR A 192 3.42 -30.04 5.35
N THR A 193 3.11 -28.77 5.11
CA THR A 193 2.22 -28.35 4.03
C THR A 193 2.94 -27.95 2.75
N GLY A 194 4.27 -28.11 2.66
CA GLY A 194 5.07 -27.60 1.53
C GLY A 194 4.51 -27.94 0.15
N ARG A 195 4.10 -29.20 -0.11
CA ARG A 195 3.45 -29.56 -1.39
C ARG A 195 2.09 -28.88 -1.58
N ALA A 196 1.22 -28.96 -0.57
CA ALA A 196 -0.10 -28.34 -0.61
C ALA A 196 -0.02 -26.81 -0.82
N PHE A 197 1.01 -26.17 -0.27
CA PHE A 197 1.30 -24.75 -0.53
C PHE A 197 1.58 -24.50 -2.01
N TRP A 198 2.48 -25.27 -2.63
CA TRP A 198 2.83 -25.09 -4.04
C TRP A 198 1.68 -25.46 -4.98
N ASP A 199 0.93 -26.52 -4.68
CA ASP A 199 -0.27 -26.91 -5.44
C ASP A 199 -1.29 -25.76 -5.43
N ARG A 200 -1.53 -25.17 -4.24
CA ARG A 200 -2.41 -24.01 -4.10
C ARG A 200 -1.86 -22.77 -4.82
N LEU A 201 -0.54 -22.56 -4.79
CA LEU A 201 0.08 -21.44 -5.50
C LEU A 201 -0.08 -21.58 -7.02
N GLN A 202 0.10 -22.78 -7.57
CA GLN A 202 -0.11 -23.04 -9.00
C GLN A 202 -1.58 -22.93 -9.41
N GLU A 203 -2.52 -23.30 -8.52
CA GLU A 203 -3.95 -23.09 -8.75
C GLU A 203 -4.29 -21.59 -8.87
N LEU A 204 -3.75 -20.77 -7.97
CA LEU A 204 -4.05 -19.34 -7.89
C LEU A 204 -3.25 -18.50 -8.90
N PHE A 205 -2.02 -18.93 -9.21
CA PHE A 205 -1.06 -18.22 -10.07
C PHE A 205 -0.41 -19.17 -11.09
N PRO A 206 -1.17 -19.72 -12.05
CA PRO A 206 -0.66 -20.72 -13.01
C PRO A 206 0.50 -20.24 -13.89
N SER A 207 0.62 -18.93 -14.12
CA SER A 207 1.72 -18.34 -14.88
C SER A 207 2.93 -17.96 -14.02
N ALA A 208 2.90 -18.18 -12.71
CA ALA A 208 4.01 -17.83 -11.84
C ALA A 208 5.28 -18.60 -12.25
N ARG A 209 6.38 -17.89 -12.38
CA ARG A 209 7.72 -18.44 -12.68
C ARG A 209 8.76 -18.00 -11.67
N ASN A 210 8.52 -16.88 -11.00
CA ASN A 210 9.39 -16.36 -9.96
C ASN A 210 8.54 -16.11 -8.72
N VAL A 211 8.84 -16.83 -7.64
CA VAL A 211 8.09 -16.73 -6.38
C VAL A 211 9.05 -16.36 -5.27
N VAL A 212 8.73 -15.30 -4.54
CA VAL A 212 9.47 -14.90 -3.33
C VAL A 212 8.63 -15.20 -2.10
N LEU A 213 9.17 -15.98 -1.19
CA LEU A 213 8.64 -16.16 0.15
C LEU A 213 9.27 -15.10 1.06
N SER A 214 8.50 -14.09 1.49
CA SER A 214 9.02 -12.98 2.29
C SER A 214 8.55 -13.03 3.75
N GLY A 215 9.43 -12.63 4.67
CA GLY A 215 9.10 -12.59 6.09
C GLY A 215 10.21 -12.05 6.97
N SER A 216 9.98 -12.11 8.28
CA SER A 216 10.97 -11.70 9.27
C SER A 216 12.14 -12.69 9.31
N GLN A 217 13.38 -12.19 9.39
CA GLN A 217 14.53 -13.05 9.52
C GLN A 217 14.42 -13.95 10.77
N PRO A 218 14.71 -15.26 10.65
CA PRO A 218 14.83 -16.14 11.80
C PRO A 218 15.72 -15.56 12.89
N ARG A 219 15.45 -15.87 14.16
CA ARG A 219 16.36 -15.49 15.24
C ARG A 219 17.68 -16.24 15.03
N ARG A 220 18.83 -15.57 15.16
CA ARG A 220 20.17 -16.16 14.88
C ARG A 220 20.42 -17.51 15.56
N LYS A 221 19.81 -17.75 16.72
CA LYS A 221 19.95 -18.98 17.50
C LYS A 221 19.07 -20.14 17.03
N ASP A 222 18.12 -19.89 16.13
CA ASP A 222 17.15 -20.88 15.69
C ASP A 222 17.46 -21.39 14.28
N ILE A 223 18.43 -22.29 14.20
CA ILE A 223 18.84 -22.97 12.96
C ILE A 223 17.68 -23.79 12.37
N SER A 224 16.75 -24.25 13.21
CA SER A 224 15.63 -25.07 12.77
C SER A 224 14.73 -24.34 11.77
N GLN A 225 14.53 -23.04 11.93
CA GLN A 225 13.73 -22.23 11.00
C GLN A 225 14.28 -22.25 9.58
N TYR A 226 15.60 -22.08 9.40
CA TYR A 226 16.22 -22.15 8.07
C TYR A 226 16.03 -23.54 7.43
N PHE A 227 16.11 -24.59 8.24
CA PHE A 227 15.87 -25.95 7.79
C PHE A 227 14.43 -26.16 7.31
N PHE A 228 13.44 -25.69 8.08
CA PHE A 228 12.02 -25.79 7.71
C PHE A 228 11.66 -24.95 6.48
N ILE A 229 12.18 -23.73 6.37
CA ILE A 229 12.00 -22.91 5.16
C ILE A 229 12.61 -23.64 3.95
N SER A 230 13.78 -24.26 4.12
CA SER A 230 14.39 -25.07 3.05
C SER A 230 13.52 -26.26 2.66
N GLN A 231 12.88 -26.93 3.62
CA GLN A 231 11.93 -28.02 3.34
C GLN A 231 10.67 -27.53 2.62
N MET A 232 10.21 -26.31 2.91
CA MET A 232 9.07 -25.71 2.19
C MET A 232 9.45 -25.35 0.75
N VAL A 233 10.68 -24.85 0.52
CA VAL A 233 11.14 -24.46 -0.82
C VAL A 233 11.52 -25.68 -1.68
N ALA A 234 12.03 -26.75 -1.08
CA ALA A 234 12.46 -27.96 -1.81
C ALA A 234 11.40 -28.59 -2.73
N PRO A 235 10.10 -28.68 -2.38
CA PRO A 235 9.05 -29.23 -3.25
C PRO A 235 8.53 -28.22 -4.29
N ALA A 236 9.17 -27.06 -4.49
CA ALA A 236 8.76 -26.13 -5.53
C ALA A 236 8.74 -26.82 -6.91
N PRO A 237 7.70 -26.59 -7.73
CA PRO A 237 7.65 -27.08 -9.10
C PRO A 237 8.89 -26.69 -9.91
N PRO A 238 9.36 -27.54 -10.83
CA PRO A 238 10.62 -27.31 -11.55
C PRO A 238 10.61 -26.08 -12.46
N ASP A 239 9.44 -25.58 -12.84
CA ASP A 239 9.24 -24.36 -13.62
C ASP A 239 9.13 -23.08 -12.77
N ILE A 240 9.16 -23.21 -11.44
CA ILE A 240 9.12 -22.11 -10.49
C ILE A 240 10.49 -21.88 -9.86
N ASN A 241 11.05 -20.69 -10.09
CA ASN A 241 12.20 -20.18 -9.36
C ASN A 241 11.73 -19.65 -8.00
N ALA A 242 11.96 -20.44 -6.95
CA ALA A 242 11.64 -20.07 -5.59
C ALA A 242 12.80 -19.33 -4.91
N PHE A 243 12.49 -18.19 -4.31
CA PHE A 243 13.40 -17.35 -3.54
C PHE A 243 12.87 -17.11 -2.14
N VAL A 244 13.76 -16.71 -1.23
CA VAL A 244 13.39 -16.30 0.12
C VAL A 244 13.92 -14.90 0.38
N ALA A 245 13.06 -14.02 0.88
CA ALA A 245 13.43 -12.67 1.25
C ALA A 245 13.27 -12.45 2.76
N PHE A 246 14.36 -12.02 3.40
CA PHE A 246 14.32 -11.62 4.80
C PHE A 246 14.51 -10.14 4.94
N LYS A 247 13.70 -9.50 5.81
CA LYS A 247 14.00 -8.16 6.31
C LYS A 247 15.38 -8.18 6.98
N CYS A 248 16.25 -7.25 6.60
CA CYS A 248 17.55 -7.11 7.27
C CYS A 248 17.33 -6.82 8.76
N LYS A 249 17.85 -7.66 9.65
CA LYS A 249 18.01 -7.27 11.06
C LYS A 249 19.32 -6.51 11.18
N GLY A 250 19.24 -5.19 11.28
CA GLY A 250 20.33 -4.42 11.87
C GLY A 250 20.42 -4.77 13.35
N ASP A 251 21.62 -5.03 13.86
CA ASP A 251 21.84 -5.29 15.30
C ASP A 251 21.52 -4.04 16.16
N VAL A 252 21.30 -2.88 15.53
CA VAL A 252 20.93 -1.63 16.23
C VAL A 252 19.96 -0.76 15.42
N ASP A 253 19.88 -0.84 14.08
CA ASP A 253 19.04 0.06 13.24
C ASP A 253 17.71 -0.55 12.83
N VAL A 254 16.62 -0.10 13.46
CA VAL A 254 15.29 -0.72 13.31
C VAL A 254 14.58 -0.29 12.02
N ASP A 255 14.87 0.89 11.47
CA ASP A 255 14.02 1.48 10.41
C ASP A 255 14.66 1.59 9.01
N GLU A 256 15.95 1.96 8.88
CA GLU A 256 16.59 1.96 7.53
C GLU A 256 16.64 0.54 6.92
N HIS A 257 16.73 -0.47 7.79
CA HIS A 257 16.71 -1.86 7.39
C HIS A 257 15.31 -2.42 7.14
N ALA A 258 14.24 -1.75 7.58
CA ALA A 258 12.87 -2.21 7.34
C ALA A 258 12.51 -2.24 5.85
N LEU A 259 13.15 -1.38 5.05
CA LEU A 259 13.01 -1.32 3.60
C LEU A 259 13.93 -2.32 2.87
N ARG A 260 15.03 -2.71 3.50
CA ARG A 260 16.06 -3.55 2.88
C ARG A 260 15.78 -5.01 3.16
N HIS A 261 15.57 -5.76 2.09
CA HIS A 261 15.49 -7.21 2.16
C HIS A 261 16.77 -7.82 1.58
N ARG A 262 17.19 -8.96 2.11
CA ARG A 262 18.17 -9.81 1.45
C ARG A 262 17.43 -10.92 0.72
N LEU A 263 17.72 -11.06 -0.57
CA LEU A 263 17.14 -12.10 -1.41
C LEU A 263 18.08 -13.29 -1.47
N TRP A 264 17.55 -14.46 -1.14
CA TRP A 264 18.28 -15.72 -1.09
C TRP A 264 17.68 -16.71 -2.06
N ARG A 265 18.53 -17.57 -2.63
CA ARG A 265 18.12 -18.78 -3.32
C ARG A 265 18.47 -19.98 -2.45
N VAL A 266 17.54 -20.94 -2.39
CA VAL A 266 17.70 -22.17 -1.60
C VAL A 266 17.70 -23.38 -2.52
N GLU A 267 18.85 -24.05 -2.64
CA GLU A 267 19.01 -25.24 -3.47
C GLU A 267 19.56 -26.39 -2.63
N ARG A 268 18.83 -27.51 -2.51
CA ARG A 268 19.26 -28.68 -1.70
C ARG A 268 19.72 -28.29 -0.28
N HIS A 269 18.95 -27.43 0.39
CA HIS A 269 19.26 -26.84 1.70
C HIS A 269 20.47 -25.91 1.76
N ARG A 270 21.10 -25.58 0.63
CA ARG A 270 22.16 -24.59 0.55
C ARG A 270 21.57 -23.22 0.23
N TRP A 271 21.90 -22.25 1.08
CA TRP A 271 21.48 -20.87 0.93
C TRP A 271 22.56 -20.08 0.21
N SER A 272 22.19 -19.42 -0.87
CA SER A 272 23.06 -18.51 -1.60
C SER A 272 22.42 -17.12 -1.64
N LEU A 273 23.21 -16.09 -1.33
CA LEU A 273 22.75 -14.71 -1.41
C LEU A 273 22.69 -14.32 -2.88
N VAL A 274 21.49 -13.97 -3.35
CA VAL A 274 21.26 -13.49 -4.73
C VAL A 274 21.46 -11.98 -4.78
N GLN A 275 20.90 -11.27 -3.80
CA GLN A 275 20.95 -9.81 -3.74
C GLN A 275 20.99 -9.34 -2.29
N ASP A 276 22.01 -8.54 -1.92
CA ASP A 276 22.17 -8.02 -0.56
C ASP A 276 21.13 -6.93 -0.22
N ILE A 277 20.77 -6.11 -1.20
CA ILE A 277 19.75 -5.06 -1.07
C ILE A 277 18.69 -5.27 -2.14
N TRP A 278 17.62 -5.96 -1.77
CA TRP A 278 16.43 -6.19 -2.58
C TRP A 278 15.30 -5.25 -2.16
N THR A 279 14.91 -4.37 -3.09
CA THR A 279 13.93 -3.30 -2.90
C THR A 279 12.92 -3.32 -4.06
N PRO A 280 12.09 -4.37 -4.16
CA PRO A 280 11.14 -4.50 -5.25
C PRO A 280 10.03 -3.45 -5.15
N MET A 281 9.41 -3.13 -6.28
CA MET A 281 8.10 -2.48 -6.29
C MET A 281 7.04 -3.53 -5.99
N ARG A 282 6.33 -3.36 -4.87
CA ARG A 282 5.27 -4.27 -4.45
C ARG A 282 3.92 -3.73 -4.83
N VAL A 283 3.17 -4.51 -5.59
CA VAL A 283 1.83 -4.14 -6.05
C VAL A 283 0.82 -5.10 -5.44
N LEU A 284 -0.15 -4.58 -4.69
CA LEU A 284 -1.25 -5.38 -4.19
C LEU A 284 -2.12 -5.81 -5.37
N LEU A 285 -2.66 -7.02 -5.33
CA LEU A 285 -3.54 -7.51 -6.40
C LEU A 285 -4.82 -6.66 -6.50
N PRO A 286 -5.38 -6.50 -7.71
CA PRO A 286 -6.69 -5.88 -7.86
C PRO A 286 -7.76 -6.73 -7.15
N PRO A 287 -8.71 -6.09 -6.45
CA PRO A 287 -9.78 -6.79 -5.78
C PRO A 287 -10.64 -7.57 -6.78
N LYS A 288 -11.23 -8.65 -6.32
CA LYS A 288 -12.25 -9.38 -7.07
C LYS A 288 -13.46 -8.47 -7.31
N ARG A 289 -14.06 -8.59 -8.49
CA ARG A 289 -15.30 -7.88 -8.81
C ARG A 289 -16.49 -8.62 -8.20
N VAL A 290 -17.30 -7.89 -7.47
CA VAL A 290 -18.58 -8.35 -6.93
C VAL A 290 -19.68 -7.47 -7.54
N PRO A 291 -20.82 -8.04 -7.98
CA PRO A 291 -21.94 -7.22 -8.43
C PRO A 291 -22.42 -6.26 -7.34
N PRO A 292 -22.96 -5.08 -7.68
CA PRO A 292 -23.53 -4.16 -6.71
C PRO A 292 -24.55 -4.85 -5.78
N GLY A 293 -24.47 -4.58 -4.48
CA GLY A 293 -25.29 -5.23 -3.45
C GLY A 293 -24.52 -5.43 -2.14
N LEU A 294 -25.13 -6.17 -1.21
CA LEU A 294 -24.66 -6.25 0.18
C LEU A 294 -23.21 -6.72 0.33
N LEU A 295 -22.82 -7.78 -0.38
CA LEU A 295 -21.43 -8.27 -0.37
C LEU A 295 -20.45 -7.26 -0.98
N ASN A 296 -20.85 -6.54 -2.02
CA ASN A 296 -20.02 -5.50 -2.62
C ASN A 296 -19.82 -4.33 -1.64
N ASP A 297 -20.87 -3.91 -0.95
CA ASP A 297 -20.80 -2.81 0.02
C ASP A 297 -19.88 -3.19 1.20
N LEU A 298 -20.04 -4.41 1.75
CA LEU A 298 -19.18 -4.94 2.82
C LEU A 298 -17.72 -5.06 2.39
N SER A 299 -17.45 -5.71 1.25
CA SER A 299 -16.09 -5.89 0.73
C SER A 299 -15.44 -4.57 0.31
N THR A 300 -16.23 -3.60 -0.15
CA THR A 300 -15.73 -2.25 -0.48
C THR A 300 -15.36 -1.49 0.79
N SER A 301 -16.21 -1.51 1.83
CA SER A 301 -15.92 -0.90 3.12
C SER A 301 -14.64 -1.45 3.74
N ASP A 302 -14.50 -2.77 3.76
CA ASP A 302 -13.32 -3.49 4.22
C ASP A 302 -12.06 -3.14 3.40
N ARG A 303 -12.15 -3.10 2.06
CA ARG A 303 -11.05 -2.66 1.20
C ARG A 303 -10.63 -1.22 1.48
N ILE A 304 -11.59 -0.30 1.61
CA ILE A 304 -11.32 1.11 1.92
C ILE A 304 -10.63 1.20 3.28
N HIS A 305 -11.11 0.48 4.30
CA HIS A 305 -10.48 0.43 5.61
C HIS A 305 -9.00 0.02 5.52
N ARG A 306 -8.69 -1.04 4.78
CA ARG A 306 -7.31 -1.50 4.60
C ARG A 306 -6.43 -0.49 3.87
N ILE A 307 -6.90 0.11 2.78
CA ILE A 307 -6.13 1.13 2.05
C ILE A 307 -5.94 2.37 2.93
N LEU A 308 -7.00 2.82 3.60
CA LEU A 308 -6.98 3.94 4.53
C LEU A 308 -5.89 3.75 5.59
N TRP A 309 -5.85 2.59 6.23
CA TRP A 309 -4.83 2.28 7.23
C TRP A 309 -3.40 2.35 6.67
N ARG A 310 -3.18 1.75 5.49
CA ARG A 310 -1.86 1.76 4.83
C ARG A 310 -1.43 3.17 4.41
N GLU A 311 -2.37 3.99 3.95
CA GLU A 311 -2.12 5.37 3.54
C GLU A 311 -1.89 6.29 4.73
N MET A 312 -2.67 6.16 5.81
CA MET A 312 -2.45 6.89 7.07
C MET A 312 -1.06 6.58 7.61
N LYS A 313 -0.68 5.31 7.63
CA LYS A 313 0.66 4.91 8.06
C LYS A 313 1.76 5.50 7.19
N ALA A 314 1.57 5.51 5.88
CA ALA A 314 2.51 6.14 4.95
C ALA A 314 2.58 7.65 5.17
N LEU A 315 1.44 8.32 5.38
CA LEU A 315 1.38 9.75 5.66
C LEU A 315 2.13 10.08 6.96
N ASN A 316 1.89 9.35 8.04
CA ASN A 316 2.56 9.56 9.33
C ASN A 316 4.07 9.37 9.20
N TRP A 317 4.48 8.34 8.46
CA TRP A 317 5.88 8.13 8.16
C TRP A 317 6.49 9.29 7.36
N LEU A 318 5.79 9.81 6.34
CA LEU A 318 6.23 10.95 5.55
C LEU A 318 6.31 12.24 6.40
N LYS A 319 5.34 12.49 7.27
CA LYS A 319 5.38 13.61 8.23
C LYS A 319 6.60 13.49 9.14
N LEU A 320 6.91 12.32 9.69
CA LEU A 320 8.12 12.10 10.49
C LEU A 320 9.42 12.32 9.69
N GLU A 321 9.47 11.90 8.43
CA GLU A 321 10.62 12.16 7.56
C GLU A 321 10.89 13.66 7.36
N THR A 322 9.86 14.51 7.42
CA THR A 322 10.04 15.96 7.28
C THR A 322 10.92 16.54 8.39
N TYR A 323 10.87 15.99 9.62
CA TYR A 323 11.72 16.42 10.73
C TYR A 323 13.19 16.11 10.46
N ALA A 324 13.45 14.93 9.91
CA ALA A 324 14.81 14.53 9.55
C ALA A 324 15.38 15.35 8.39
N ARG A 325 14.53 15.74 7.44
CA ARG A 325 14.93 16.40 6.19
C ARG A 325 15.03 17.91 6.32
N TYR A 326 14.10 18.54 7.03
CA TYR A 326 13.96 19.99 7.04
C TYR A 326 14.31 20.62 8.40
N SER A 327 14.91 19.86 9.32
CA SER A 327 15.56 20.47 10.48
C SER A 327 16.74 21.33 10.01
N GLU A 328 16.75 22.61 10.43
CA GLU A 328 17.86 23.55 10.21
C GLU A 328 19.05 23.20 11.10
N THR A 329 18.79 22.56 12.24
CA THR A 329 19.79 22.16 13.21
C THR A 329 20.30 20.75 12.93
N SER A 330 21.48 20.42 13.45
CA SER A 330 21.97 19.03 13.48
C SER A 330 21.19 18.13 14.44
N VAL A 331 20.23 18.70 15.17
CA VAL A 331 19.29 18.01 16.05
C VAL A 331 17.91 17.96 15.43
N ILE A 332 17.20 16.88 15.70
CA ILE A 332 15.78 16.69 15.40
C ILE A 332 15.02 16.91 16.70
N GLU A 333 14.07 17.83 16.69
CA GLU A 333 13.21 18.14 17.84
C GLU A 333 11.92 17.33 17.78
N CYS A 334 11.41 16.87 18.93
CA CYS A 334 10.09 16.23 18.99
C CYS A 334 8.97 17.28 18.96
N PRO A 335 7.93 17.12 18.12
CA PRO A 335 6.82 18.06 18.09
C PRO A 335 5.90 17.99 19.32
N ASP A 336 5.98 16.91 20.10
CA ASP A 336 5.15 16.76 21.29
C ASP A 336 5.57 17.80 22.36
N PRO A 337 4.65 18.64 22.85
CA PRO A 337 4.95 19.64 23.86
C PRO A 337 5.52 19.07 25.17
N GLY A 338 5.27 17.81 25.49
CA GLY A 338 5.84 17.09 26.63
C GLY A 338 7.27 16.58 26.41
N CYS A 339 7.84 16.76 25.21
CA CYS A 339 9.18 16.29 24.84
C CYS A 339 10.11 17.40 24.37
N LYS A 340 9.82 18.66 24.73
CA LYS A 340 10.57 19.85 24.26
C LYS A 340 12.07 19.81 24.54
N ASP A 341 12.49 19.17 25.62
CA ASP A 341 13.90 19.10 26.02
C ASP A 341 14.64 17.89 25.42
N LEU A 342 13.97 17.08 24.59
CA LEU A 342 14.56 15.92 23.95
C LEU A 342 15.05 16.27 22.54
N GLU A 343 16.36 16.23 22.38
CA GLU A 343 17.03 16.41 21.10
C GLU A 343 17.54 15.06 20.57
N PHE A 344 17.35 14.83 19.28
CA PHE A 344 17.79 13.60 18.62
C PHE A 344 18.80 13.92 17.52
N HIS A 345 20.01 13.36 17.59
CA HIS A 345 21.02 13.56 16.55
C HIS A 345 20.84 12.64 15.34
N THR A 346 20.00 11.61 15.47
CA THR A 346 19.71 10.66 14.40
C THR A 346 18.20 10.48 14.24
N LEU A 347 17.76 10.28 12.99
CA LEU A 347 16.36 9.98 12.70
C LEU A 347 15.89 8.69 13.38
N LYS A 348 16.82 7.76 13.56
CA LYS A 348 16.59 6.50 14.25
C LYS A 348 16.20 6.72 15.71
N ASP A 349 16.99 7.48 16.46
CA ASP A 349 16.70 7.73 17.89
C ASP A 349 15.37 8.47 18.04
N PHE A 350 15.11 9.41 17.13
CA PHE A 350 13.83 10.10 17.07
C PHE A 350 12.66 9.16 16.80
N LYS A 351 12.76 8.26 15.81
CA LYS A 351 11.70 7.28 15.51
C LYS A 351 11.49 6.29 16.67
N ILE A 352 12.56 5.80 17.29
CA ILE A 352 12.46 4.94 18.48
C ILE A 352 11.70 5.66 19.59
N HIS A 353 12.03 6.92 19.83
CA HIS A 353 11.32 7.74 20.81
C HIS A 353 9.82 7.85 20.48
N ILE A 354 9.48 8.21 19.25
CA ILE A 354 8.09 8.30 18.77
C ILE A 354 7.32 6.98 18.97
N LEU A 355 7.96 5.84 18.67
CA LEU A 355 7.36 4.50 18.82
C LEU A 355 7.22 4.09 20.30
N VAL A 356 8.24 4.31 21.13
CA VAL A 356 8.26 3.87 22.54
C VAL A 356 7.35 4.73 23.41
N LYS A 357 7.36 6.05 23.19
CA LYS A 357 6.53 6.99 23.94
C LYS A 357 5.10 7.09 23.42
N ARG A 358 4.77 6.37 22.33
CA ARG A 358 3.43 6.33 21.71
C ARG A 358 2.91 7.72 21.32
N HIS A 359 3.80 8.57 20.80
CA HIS A 359 3.41 9.88 20.25
C HIS A 359 2.56 9.74 18.99
N ILE A 360 2.73 8.63 18.27
CA ILE A 360 1.72 8.16 17.33
C ILE A 360 0.68 7.52 18.23
N GLY A 361 -0.53 8.12 18.30
CA GLY A 361 -1.66 7.56 19.06
C GLY A 361 -1.66 6.05 18.94
N GLY A 362 -1.89 5.35 20.06
CA GLY A 362 -1.81 3.89 20.12
C GLY A 362 -2.58 3.24 18.97
N SER A 363 -2.30 1.96 18.68
CA SER A 363 -2.91 1.22 17.56
C SER A 363 -4.45 1.25 17.49
N SER A 364 -5.12 1.80 18.50
CA SER A 364 -6.52 2.22 18.45
C SER A 364 -6.70 3.35 17.44
N PHE A 365 -7.41 3.04 16.36
CA PHE A 365 -7.77 3.84 15.20
C PHE A 365 -8.58 5.13 15.49
N THR A 366 -8.42 5.76 16.65
CA THR A 366 -9.11 7.02 16.94
C THR A 366 -8.42 8.12 16.13
N HIS A 367 -9.18 8.66 15.17
CA HIS A 367 -8.76 9.76 14.29
C HIS A 367 -8.28 11.01 15.04
N ASP A 368 -8.55 11.12 16.34
CA ASP A 368 -8.32 12.33 17.14
C ASP A 368 -6.88 12.54 17.64
N ASN A 369 -5.96 11.57 17.48
CA ASN A 369 -4.62 11.65 18.08
C ASN A 369 -3.45 11.67 17.08
N ASP A 370 -3.66 12.16 15.85
CA ASP A 370 -2.53 12.36 14.93
C ASP A 370 -1.79 13.66 15.27
N LEU A 371 -1.09 13.66 16.41
CA LEU A 371 -0.33 14.79 16.95
C LEU A 371 0.90 15.16 16.10
N VAL A 372 1.30 14.28 15.19
CA VAL A 372 2.46 14.51 14.33
C VAL A 372 2.04 15.42 13.18
N LEU A 373 2.30 16.73 13.33
CA LEU A 373 2.35 17.67 12.22
C LEU A 373 3.62 17.45 11.40
N TYR A 374 3.74 18.03 10.20
CA TYR A 374 5.03 18.10 9.50
C TYR A 374 5.92 19.19 10.10
N HIS A 375 7.23 19.09 9.89
CA HIS A 375 8.22 20.04 10.40
C HIS A 375 7.92 21.47 9.90
N ARG A 376 8.15 22.49 10.76
CA ARG A 376 7.80 23.90 10.46
C ARG A 376 8.43 24.41 9.15
N TYR A 377 9.66 23.98 8.85
CA TYR A 377 10.41 24.35 7.65
C TYR A 377 10.20 23.42 6.45
N THR A 378 9.19 22.55 6.48
CA THR A 378 8.84 21.75 5.31
C THR A 378 8.51 22.68 4.13
N PRO A 379 9.09 22.47 2.92
CA PRO A 379 8.79 23.27 1.74
C PRO A 379 7.31 23.26 1.40
N VAL A 380 6.82 24.35 0.79
CA VAL A 380 5.39 24.54 0.48
C VAL A 380 4.88 23.45 -0.46
N GLU A 381 5.69 23.03 -1.43
CA GLU A 381 5.35 21.98 -2.39
C GLU A 381 5.17 20.63 -1.69
N VAL A 382 6.01 20.34 -0.70
CA VAL A 382 5.93 19.10 0.09
C VAL A 382 4.73 19.14 1.04
N LYS A 383 4.46 20.29 1.67
CA LYS A 383 3.24 20.49 2.46
C LYS A 383 2.00 20.26 1.60
N ALA A 384 1.95 20.83 0.40
CA ALA A 384 0.83 20.65 -0.53
C ALA A 384 0.58 19.17 -0.89
N VAL A 385 1.64 18.38 -1.07
CA VAL A 385 1.56 16.93 -1.29
C VAL A 385 1.00 16.20 -0.07
N LEU A 386 1.50 16.49 1.14
CA LEU A 386 1.00 15.88 2.38
C LEU A 386 -0.46 16.25 2.65
N ASP A 387 -0.83 17.51 2.41
CA ASP A 387 -2.20 18.00 2.58
C ASP A 387 -3.15 17.38 1.55
N ALA A 388 -2.70 17.20 0.30
CA ALA A 388 -3.48 16.49 -0.71
C ALA A 388 -3.73 15.02 -0.33
N LYS A 389 -2.72 14.37 0.25
CA LYS A 389 -2.87 13.01 0.79
C LYS A 389 -3.83 12.97 1.98
N GLN A 390 -3.74 13.93 2.91
CA GLN A 390 -4.69 14.05 4.03
C GLN A 390 -6.12 14.22 3.53
N ARG A 391 -6.38 15.13 2.58
CA ARG A 391 -7.73 15.31 2.00
C ARG A 391 -8.29 14.03 1.38
N ARG A 392 -7.45 13.24 0.70
CA ARG A 392 -7.87 11.94 0.15
C ARG A 392 -8.23 10.96 1.26
N LEU A 393 -7.44 10.90 2.33
CA LEU A 393 -7.75 10.08 3.51
C LEU A 393 -9.08 10.50 4.14
N ASP A 394 -9.30 11.79 4.34
CA ASP A 394 -10.54 12.32 4.92
C ASP A 394 -11.75 11.93 4.07
N GLU A 395 -11.63 12.01 2.75
CA GLU A 395 -12.67 11.55 1.81
C GLU A 395 -12.89 10.04 1.90
N MET A 396 -11.84 9.23 1.98
CA MET A 396 -11.96 7.79 2.17
C MET A 396 -12.65 7.43 3.49
N VAL A 397 -12.35 8.15 4.59
CA VAL A 397 -13.03 7.99 5.88
C VAL A 397 -14.52 8.30 5.72
N ARG A 398 -14.86 9.39 5.04
CA ARG A 398 -16.25 9.78 4.79
C ARG A 398 -17.00 8.70 4.01
N VAL A 399 -16.44 8.23 2.90
CA VAL A 399 -17.02 7.16 2.07
C VAL A 399 -17.17 5.86 2.87
N LYS A 400 -16.15 5.47 3.64
CA LYS A 400 -16.21 4.30 4.52
C LYS A 400 -17.36 4.40 5.52
N ARG A 401 -17.49 5.52 6.23
CA ARG A 401 -18.56 5.74 7.22
C ARG A 401 -19.94 5.62 6.58
N LEU A 402 -20.15 6.25 5.42
CA LEU A 402 -21.42 6.15 4.70
C LEU A 402 -21.78 4.70 4.34
N LEU A 403 -20.80 3.90 3.91
CA LEU A 403 -21.02 2.47 3.65
C LEU A 403 -21.32 1.68 4.92
N GLU A 404 -20.58 1.94 6.01
CA GLU A 404 -20.79 1.28 7.30
C GLU A 404 -22.15 1.62 7.91
N ASP A 405 -22.58 2.88 7.82
CA ASP A 405 -23.86 3.34 8.34
C ASP A 405 -25.03 2.71 7.55
N ASP A 406 -24.95 2.67 6.21
CA ASP A 406 -25.98 1.98 5.41
C ASP A 406 -26.03 0.47 5.68
N LEU A 407 -24.87 -0.19 5.87
CA LEU A 407 -24.81 -1.60 6.28
C LEU A 407 -25.45 -1.82 7.65
N ARG A 408 -25.13 -0.94 8.61
CA ARG A 408 -25.67 -0.98 9.97
C ARG A 408 -27.18 -0.75 9.98
N ASP A 409 -27.66 0.24 9.25
CA ASP A 409 -29.08 0.57 9.13
C ASP A 409 -29.88 -0.58 8.54
N ARG A 410 -29.36 -1.25 7.49
CA ARG A 410 -30.00 -2.44 6.90
C ARG A 410 -30.05 -3.60 7.89
N TYR A 411 -28.97 -3.82 8.65
CA TYR A 411 -28.86 -4.89 9.64
C TYR A 411 -29.78 -4.67 10.86
N ARG A 412 -29.92 -3.42 11.33
CA ARG A 412 -30.73 -3.05 12.51
C ARG A 412 -32.23 -2.92 12.28
N ARG A 413 -32.72 -3.13 11.05
CA ARG A 413 -34.17 -3.03 10.77
C ARG A 413 -34.95 -4.01 11.68
N PRO A 414 -36.13 -3.61 12.19
CA PRO A 414 -36.89 -4.44 13.12
C PRO A 414 -37.43 -5.72 12.48
N GLY A 415 -37.80 -6.69 13.33
CA GLY A 415 -38.38 -7.96 12.92
C GLY A 415 -37.35 -8.94 12.35
N ASP A 416 -37.69 -9.59 11.23
CA ASP A 416 -36.84 -10.62 10.59
C ASP A 416 -35.69 -10.03 9.75
N ALA A 417 -35.46 -8.72 9.75
CA ALA A 417 -34.54 -8.09 8.81
C ALA A 417 -33.08 -8.50 9.04
N LYS A 418 -32.64 -8.61 10.31
CA LYS A 418 -31.33 -9.15 10.67
C LYS A 418 -31.10 -10.54 10.07
N ARG A 419 -32.03 -11.47 10.29
CA ARG A 419 -31.94 -12.84 9.75
C ARG A 419 -31.87 -12.83 8.22
N LYS A 420 -32.72 -12.03 7.56
CA LYS A 420 -32.71 -11.89 6.10
C LYS A 420 -31.40 -11.32 5.56
N PHE A 421 -30.82 -10.34 6.26
CA PHE A 421 -29.53 -9.76 5.92
C PHE A 421 -28.42 -10.82 5.99
N GLU A 422 -28.34 -11.57 7.09
CA GLU A 422 -27.34 -12.62 7.27
C GLU A 422 -27.50 -13.76 6.27
N GLU A 423 -28.74 -14.17 5.99
CA GLU A 423 -29.07 -15.16 4.96
C GLU A 423 -28.64 -14.69 3.56
N GLU A 424 -29.01 -13.46 3.18
CA GLU A 424 -28.64 -12.87 1.89
C GLU A 424 -27.12 -12.77 1.75
N LEU A 425 -26.44 -12.22 2.76
CA LEU A 425 -24.99 -12.09 2.78
C LEU A 425 -24.31 -13.46 2.67
N THR A 426 -24.75 -14.45 3.45
CA THR A 426 -24.20 -15.80 3.42
C THR A 426 -24.34 -16.43 2.03
N VAL A 427 -25.52 -16.32 1.41
CA VAL A 427 -25.75 -16.83 0.05
C VAL A 427 -24.79 -16.15 -0.94
N LYS A 428 -24.67 -14.82 -0.89
CA LYS A 428 -23.76 -14.07 -1.77
C LYS A 428 -22.29 -14.40 -1.53
N MET A 429 -21.87 -14.58 -0.29
CA MET A 429 -20.49 -14.95 0.04
C MET A 429 -20.17 -16.34 -0.49
N LYS A 430 -21.10 -17.30 -0.41
CA LYS A 430 -20.93 -18.63 -1.00
C LYS A 430 -20.91 -18.59 -2.52
N GLU A 431 -21.84 -17.87 -3.14
CA GLU A 431 -21.92 -17.67 -4.60
C GLU A 431 -20.61 -17.10 -5.17
N HIS A 432 -20.02 -16.13 -4.48
CA HIS A 432 -18.80 -15.45 -4.92
C HIS A 432 -17.52 -16.01 -4.28
N GLY A 433 -17.55 -17.15 -3.59
CA GLY A 433 -16.35 -17.80 -3.05
C GLY A 433 -15.62 -17.03 -1.95
N TYR A 434 -16.33 -16.18 -1.21
CA TYR A 434 -15.87 -15.58 0.05
C TYR A 434 -16.15 -16.48 1.26
N LEU A 435 -16.99 -17.49 1.09
CA LEU A 435 -17.34 -18.45 2.14
C LEU A 435 -17.51 -19.85 1.53
N ALA A 436 -16.95 -20.88 2.16
CA ALA A 436 -17.14 -22.25 1.68
C ALA A 436 -18.61 -22.69 1.85
N PRO A 437 -19.13 -23.60 1.00
CA PRO A 437 -20.53 -24.00 1.04
C PRO A 437 -21.03 -24.50 2.41
N HIS A 438 -20.15 -25.18 3.16
CA HIS A 438 -20.45 -25.79 4.45
C HIS A 438 -20.19 -24.86 5.65
N LYS A 439 -19.58 -23.69 5.42
CA LYS A 439 -19.27 -22.73 6.48
C LYS A 439 -20.47 -21.80 6.77
N SER A 440 -20.53 -21.34 8.01
CA SER A 440 -21.47 -20.32 8.49
C SER A 440 -20.88 -18.92 8.32
N LEU A 441 -21.69 -17.87 8.52
CA LEU A 441 -21.21 -16.49 8.44
C LEU A 441 -20.14 -16.18 9.50
N GLU A 442 -20.25 -16.79 10.69
CA GLU A 442 -19.29 -16.67 11.79
C GLU A 442 -17.91 -17.26 11.45
N ASP A 443 -17.83 -18.16 10.47
CA ASP A 443 -16.55 -18.71 9.99
C ASP A 443 -15.86 -17.81 8.95
N SER A 444 -16.46 -16.66 8.60
CA SER A 444 -15.89 -15.76 7.61
C SER A 444 -14.97 -14.72 8.24
N ASN A 445 -13.70 -14.70 7.82
CA ASN A 445 -12.77 -13.64 8.22
C ASN A 445 -13.27 -12.24 7.82
N LEU A 446 -13.92 -12.10 6.65
CA LEU A 446 -14.49 -10.82 6.22
C LEU A 446 -15.61 -10.36 7.16
N TRP A 447 -16.39 -11.29 7.71
CA TRP A 447 -17.43 -10.96 8.69
C TRP A 447 -16.82 -10.60 10.03
N LEU A 448 -15.92 -11.45 10.55
CA LEU A 448 -15.28 -11.27 11.85
C LEU A 448 -14.45 -9.98 11.93
N ASP A 449 -13.68 -9.66 10.88
CA ASP A 449 -12.88 -8.44 10.80
C ASP A 449 -13.75 -7.17 10.82
N ARG A 450 -15.05 -7.31 10.54
CA ARG A 450 -16.02 -6.21 10.43
C ARG A 450 -17.19 -6.35 11.42
N ALA A 451 -17.07 -7.25 12.41
CA ALA A 451 -18.11 -7.47 13.42
C ALA A 451 -18.41 -6.19 14.23
N GLU A 452 -17.41 -5.32 14.38
CA GLU A 452 -17.54 -3.98 14.98
C GLU A 452 -18.62 -3.10 14.32
N ILE A 453 -19.00 -3.35 13.06
CA ILE A 453 -20.09 -2.59 12.42
C ILE A 453 -21.44 -2.94 13.07
N PHE A 454 -21.56 -4.18 13.57
CA PHE A 454 -22.81 -4.84 13.95
C PHE A 454 -22.94 -5.11 15.47
N GLU A 455 -21.84 -5.12 16.22
CA GLU A 455 -21.81 -5.54 17.64
C GLU A 455 -22.05 -4.40 18.66
N PHE A 456 -21.95 -3.13 18.25
CA PHE A 456 -22.13 -1.98 19.17
C PHE A 456 -23.59 -1.55 19.28
N ASP A 457 -24.40 -2.42 19.88
CA ASP A 457 -25.53 -2.01 20.72
C ASP A 457 -25.17 -2.40 22.15
N TYR A 458 -24.13 -1.78 22.71
CA TYR A 458 -24.26 -1.52 24.14
C TYR A 458 -25.53 -0.70 24.25
N PRO A 459 -26.59 -1.16 24.94
CA PRO A 459 -27.69 -0.27 25.27
C PRO A 459 -27.01 0.96 25.86
N GLU A 460 -27.05 2.07 25.12
CA GLU A 460 -26.50 3.34 25.55
C GLU A 460 -26.92 3.47 27.00
N HIS A 461 -25.92 3.43 27.91
CA HIS A 461 -26.05 3.53 29.35
C HIS A 461 -27.50 3.39 29.80
N PRO A 462 -28.03 2.17 30.09
CA PRO A 462 -29.45 1.97 30.37
C PRO A 462 -29.88 3.13 31.24
N GLU A 463 -30.66 4.06 30.64
CA GLU A 463 -30.78 5.47 31.04
C GLU A 463 -30.32 5.62 32.47
N GLU A 464 -29.17 6.25 32.76
CA GLU A 464 -28.66 6.49 34.13
C GLU A 464 -29.84 6.51 35.08
N LYS A 465 -30.17 5.33 35.63
CA LYS A 465 -31.46 5.10 36.26
C LYS A 465 -31.24 5.77 37.57
N ASP A 466 -31.68 7.02 37.65
CA ASP A 466 -31.67 7.86 38.83
C ASP A 466 -30.52 7.47 39.75
N PHE A 467 -29.31 7.94 39.44
CA PHE A 467 -28.25 7.92 40.44
C PHE A 467 -28.79 8.77 41.58
N ASP A 468 -29.46 8.12 42.53
CA ASP A 468 -30.17 8.75 43.63
C ASP A 468 -29.12 9.54 44.42
N PRO A 469 -29.11 10.88 44.32
CA PRO A 469 -28.08 11.67 44.98
C PRO A 469 -28.22 11.60 46.51
N ASP A 470 -29.32 11.02 47.03
CA ASP A 470 -29.57 10.81 48.46
C ASP A 470 -29.18 9.40 48.95
N CYS A 471 -28.58 8.54 48.13
CA CYS A 471 -28.03 7.27 48.59
C CYS A 471 -26.67 7.48 49.31
N THR A 472 -26.71 8.15 50.47
CA THR A 472 -25.62 8.21 51.45
C THR A 472 -25.60 6.93 52.30
N GLU A 473 -25.26 5.80 51.71
CA GLU A 473 -24.82 4.64 52.50
C GLU A 473 -23.29 4.59 52.50
N GLU A 474 -22.71 5.45 53.33
CA GLU A 474 -21.38 5.23 53.93
C GLU A 474 -21.46 4.01 54.86
N GLU A 475 -21.59 2.80 54.33
CA GLU A 475 -21.35 1.59 55.12
C GLU A 475 -19.87 1.19 55.03
N ASN A 476 -19.13 1.67 56.03
CA ASN A 476 -18.10 0.96 56.80
C ASN A 476 -17.50 -0.30 56.13
N TRP A 477 -16.37 -0.13 55.44
CA TRP A 477 -15.48 -1.22 55.01
C TRP A 477 -14.26 -1.40 55.92
N ASP A 478 -14.43 -1.20 57.24
CA ASP A 478 -13.47 -1.64 58.24
C ASP A 478 -14.11 -2.71 59.14
N GLN A 479 -13.93 -3.98 58.76
CA GLN A 479 -13.91 -5.14 59.66
C GLN A 479 -13.06 -6.29 59.10
#